data_AF-A0A7X0TT34-F1
#
_entry.id   AF-A0A7X0TT34-F1
#
_cell.length_a   1.000
_cell.length_b   1.000
_cell.length_c   1.000
_cell.angle_alpha   90.00
_cell.angle_beta   90.00
_cell.angle_gamma   90.00
#
_symmetry.space_group_name_H-M   'P 1'
#
loop_
_entity.id
_entity.type
_entity.pdbx_description
1 polymer ?
#
loop_
_entity_poly.entity_id
_entity_poly.type
_entity_poly.pdbx_seq_one_letter_code
_entity_poly.pdbx_strand_id
1 'polypeptide(L)'
;TDILVRNSATGGWWLYHLTGARGIGAGSGGLGLTTGAAWQFKAANDFNGDGNTDVLIRNSNGAWYLYHLNGNRGFAAGSGGVGMTTNGSWMYQ
;
A
#
# COMPACT_ATOMS: atom_id res chain seq x y z
N THR A 1 -11.49 2.81 7.47
CA THR A 1 -10.49 1.95 6.82
C THR A 1 -10.75 1.98 5.34
N ASP A 2 -9.73 2.22 4.53
CA ASP A 2 -9.85 2.36 3.08
C ASP A 2 -9.82 1.00 2.36
N ILE A 3 -10.09 0.99 1.05
CA ILE A 3 -9.99 -0.21 0.21
C ILE A 3 -8.89 0.01 -0.85
N LEU A 4 -7.96 -0.93 -0.95
CA LEU A 4 -6.96 -0.97 -2.02
C LEU A 4 -7.32 -2.04 -3.05
N VAL A 5 -7.31 -1.68 -4.34
CA VAL A 5 -7.58 -2.58 -5.46
C VAL A 5 -6.39 -2.60 -6.42
N ARG A 6 -6.09 -3.77 -7.00
CA ARG A 6 -5.05 -3.95 -8.00
C ARG A 6 -5.65 -4.25 -9.37
N ASN A 7 -5.15 -3.58 -10.40
CA ASN A 7 -5.37 -4.00 -11.78
C ASN A 7 -4.45 -5.19 -12.10
N SER A 8 -5.04 -6.34 -12.43
CA SER A 8 -4.29 -7.57 -12.72
C SER A 8 -3.52 -7.54 -14.05
N ALA A 9 -3.93 -6.70 -15.01
CA ALA A 9 -3.29 -6.61 -16.32
C ALA A 9 -2.11 -5.63 -16.32
N THR A 10 -2.23 -4.49 -15.63
CA THR A 10 -1.20 -3.44 -15.61
C THR A 10 -0.37 -3.41 -14.33
N GLY A 11 -0.85 -4.07 -13.28
CA GLY A 11 -0.26 -4.04 -11.96
C GLY A 11 -0.47 -2.71 -11.20
N GLY A 12 -1.20 -1.76 -11.78
CA GLY A 12 -1.53 -0.48 -11.16
C GLY A 12 -2.45 -0.64 -9.95
N TRP A 13 -2.39 0.32 -9.04
CA TRP A 13 -3.13 0.29 -7.78
C TRP A 13 -4.13 1.43 -7.71
N TRP A 14 -5.30 1.16 -7.16
CA TRP A 14 -6.34 2.15 -6.91
C TRP A 14 -6.70 2.13 -5.44
N LEU A 15 -6.74 3.31 -4.82
CA LEU A 15 -7.23 3.48 -3.46
C LEU A 15 -8.63 4.06 -3.50
N TYR A 16 -9.54 3.43 -2.79
CA TYR A 16 -10.83 3.98 -2.45
C TYR A 16 -10.78 4.47 -1.02
N HIS A 17 -10.75 5.79 -0.87
CA HIS A 17 -10.90 6.40 0.44
C HIS A 17 -12.34 6.23 0.90
N LEU A 18 -12.55 5.52 1.99
CA LEU A 18 -13.87 5.34 2.57
C LEU A 18 -14.12 6.46 3.56
N THR A 19 -15.05 7.34 3.23
CA THR A 19 -15.57 8.32 4.19
C THR A 19 -16.66 7.67 5.04
N GLY A 20 -16.98 8.30 6.18
CA GLY A 20 -18.01 7.81 7.10
C GLY A 20 -19.37 7.54 6.42
N ALA A 21 -20.29 6.91 7.18
CA ALA A 21 -21.69 6.63 6.84
C ALA A 21 -22.02 6.07 5.43
N ARG A 22 -21.04 5.53 4.69
CA ARG A 22 -21.12 4.80 3.40
C ARG A 22 -20.69 5.58 2.14
N GLY A 23 -19.80 6.55 2.25
CA GLY A 23 -19.29 7.31 1.10
C GLY A 23 -17.95 6.81 0.56
N ILE A 24 -17.74 6.93 -0.76
CA ILE A 24 -16.40 7.00 -1.34
C ILE A 24 -15.98 8.47 -1.33
N GLY A 25 -14.90 8.77 -0.63
CA GLY A 25 -14.39 10.12 -0.44
C GLY A 25 -13.76 10.73 -1.69
N ALA A 26 -13.84 12.06 -1.76
CA ALA A 26 -13.02 12.83 -2.68
C ALA A 26 -11.54 12.49 -2.44
N GLY A 27 -10.86 12.06 -3.51
CA GLY A 27 -9.47 11.61 -3.46
C GLY A 27 -9.24 10.12 -3.59
N SER A 28 -10.28 9.33 -3.87
CA SER A 28 -10.04 8.00 -4.42
C SER A 28 -9.34 8.12 -5.79
N GLY A 29 -8.30 7.33 -6.03
CA GLY A 29 -7.46 7.51 -7.21
C GLY A 29 -6.36 6.47 -7.39
N GLY A 30 -5.66 6.57 -8.51
CA GLY A 30 -4.49 5.75 -8.82
C GLY A 30 -3.32 6.07 -7.90
N LEU A 31 -2.73 5.05 -7.28
CA LEU A 31 -1.52 5.20 -6.47
C LEU A 31 -0.28 4.83 -7.28
N GLY A 32 0.75 5.68 -7.18
CA GLY A 32 2.08 5.46 -7.78
C GLY A 32 2.94 4.44 -7.03
N LEU A 33 2.34 3.39 -6.46
CA LEU A 33 3.08 2.31 -5.81
C LEU A 33 3.98 1.65 -6.86
N THR A 34 5.11 1.06 -6.45
CA THR A 34 5.99 0.40 -7.41
C THR A 34 5.21 -0.67 -8.17
N THR A 35 5.25 -0.55 -9.50
CA THR A 35 4.52 -1.40 -10.43
C THR A 35 5.43 -2.51 -10.94
N GLY A 36 4.83 -3.64 -11.30
CA GLY A 36 5.54 -4.83 -11.78
C GLY A 36 4.98 -6.12 -11.18
N ALA A 37 4.94 -7.19 -11.99
CA ALA A 37 4.34 -8.47 -11.61
C ALA A 37 5.04 -9.14 -10.40
N ALA A 38 6.31 -8.82 -10.17
CA ALA A 38 7.09 -9.30 -9.03
C ALA A 38 6.64 -8.72 -7.69
N TRP A 39 6.03 -7.52 -7.69
CA TRP A 39 5.52 -6.88 -6.48
C TRP A 39 4.15 -7.40 -6.13
N GLN A 40 3.95 -7.74 -4.86
CA GLN A 40 2.70 -8.29 -4.33
C GLN A 40 2.25 -7.47 -3.12
N PHE A 41 0.95 -7.15 -3.07
CA PHE A 41 0.34 -6.64 -1.85
C PHE A 41 0.52 -7.64 -0.72
N LYS A 42 0.87 -7.11 0.44
CA LYS A 42 0.89 -7.87 1.67
C LYS A 42 -0.17 -7.32 2.60
N ALA A 43 -0.06 -6.07 3.03
CA ALA A 43 -0.96 -5.53 4.04
C ALA A 43 -1.36 -4.07 3.78
N ALA A 44 -2.47 -3.66 4.36
CA ALA A 44 -2.87 -2.26 4.49
C ALA A 44 -3.28 -1.98 5.94
N ASN A 45 -2.60 -1.05 6.61
CA ASN A 45 -2.91 -0.64 7.98
C ASN A 45 -2.21 0.69 8.29
N ASP A 46 -2.56 1.34 9.39
CA ASP A 46 -1.81 2.50 9.90
C ASP A 46 -0.51 2.03 10.57
N PHE A 47 0.58 1.94 9.80
CA PHE A 47 1.85 1.38 10.27
C PHE A 47 2.73 2.40 10.99
N ASN A 48 2.54 3.70 10.72
CA ASN A 48 3.27 4.79 11.37
C ASN A 48 2.49 5.51 12.48
N GLY A 49 1.20 5.20 12.66
CA GLY A 49 0.34 5.76 13.71
C GLY A 49 -0.16 7.17 13.40
N ASP A 50 -0.17 7.58 12.12
CA ASP A 50 -0.58 8.93 11.71
C ASP A 50 -2.09 9.08 11.43
N GLY A 51 -2.84 7.98 11.55
CA GLY A 51 -4.27 7.91 11.32
C GLY A 51 -4.67 7.65 9.87
N ASN A 52 -3.71 7.51 8.94
CA ASN A 52 -3.95 7.12 7.56
C ASN A 52 -3.60 5.65 7.30
N THR A 53 -4.16 5.08 6.24
CA THR A 53 -3.84 3.71 5.84
C THR A 53 -2.53 3.68 5.06
N ASP A 54 -1.54 2.94 5.53
CA ASP A 54 -0.29 2.67 4.82
C ASP A 54 -0.35 1.33 4.08
N VAL A 55 0.54 1.13 3.11
CA VAL A 55 0.58 -0.09 2.26
C VAL A 55 1.93 -0.78 2.35
N LEU A 56 1.91 -2.07 2.71
CA LEU A 56 3.08 -2.95 2.69
C LEU A 56 3.03 -3.86 1.46
N ILE A 57 4.09 -3.83 0.65
CA ILE A 57 4.27 -4.72 -0.49
C ILE A 57 5.59 -5.48 -0.41
N ARG A 58 5.63 -6.65 -1.07
CA ARG A 58 6.82 -7.51 -1.15
C ARG A 58 7.15 -7.86 -2.59
N ASN A 59 8.42 -7.82 -2.94
CA ASN A 59 8.92 -8.31 -4.22
C ASN A 59 9.28 -9.81 -4.13
N SER A 60 9.20 -10.52 -5.25
CA SER A 60 9.65 -11.92 -5.34
C SER A 60 11.13 -12.13 -5.02
N ASN A 61 11.98 -11.10 -5.15
CA ASN A 61 13.37 -11.11 -4.73
C ASN A 61 13.57 -10.98 -3.21
N GLY A 62 12.48 -10.85 -2.43
CA GLY A 62 12.50 -10.74 -0.98
C GLY A 62 12.51 -9.31 -0.43
N ALA A 63 12.64 -8.29 -1.27
CA ALA A 63 12.59 -6.89 -0.84
C ALA A 63 11.19 -6.50 -0.34
N TRP A 64 11.14 -5.63 0.66
CA TRP A 64 9.90 -5.11 1.27
C TRP A 64 9.85 -3.61 1.12
N TYR A 65 8.71 -3.07 0.71
CA TYR A 65 8.47 -1.65 0.62
C TYR A 65 7.24 -1.29 1.45
N LEU A 66 7.37 -0.26 2.28
CA LEU A 66 6.28 0.36 3.01
C LEU A 66 6.01 1.73 2.40
N TYR A 67 4.76 1.99 2.06
CA TYR A 67 4.31 3.28 1.56
C TYR A 67 3.38 3.89 2.57
N HIS A 68 3.84 4.97 3.18
CA HIS A 68 3.01 5.76 4.05
C HIS A 68 2.08 6.63 3.20
N LEU A 69 0.77 6.59 3.42
CA LEU A 69 -0.16 7.37 2.61
C LEU A 69 -0.64 8.60 3.37
N ASN A 70 -0.49 9.79 2.79
CA ASN A 70 -1.06 11.02 3.36
C ASN A 70 -2.42 11.32 2.75
N GLY A 71 -3.34 10.35 2.84
CA GLY A 71 -4.62 10.41 2.12
C GLY A 71 -4.41 10.61 0.62
N ASN A 72 -5.07 11.64 0.05
CA ASN A 72 -4.97 11.95 -1.38
C ASN A 72 -3.78 12.87 -1.76
N ARG A 73 -2.80 13.05 -0.87
CA ARG A 73 -1.64 13.94 -1.10
C ARG A 73 -0.37 13.18 -1.55
N GLY A 74 -0.49 11.89 -1.85
CA GLY A 74 0.62 11.03 -2.23
C GLY A 74 1.32 10.39 -1.03
N PHE A 75 2.58 10.00 -1.22
CA PHE A 75 3.36 9.28 -0.21
C PHE A 75 3.93 10.21 0.86
N ALA A 76 3.84 9.81 2.12
CA ALA A 76 4.52 10.47 3.22
C ALA A 76 6.02 10.17 3.22
N ALA A 77 6.78 11.02 3.93
CA ALA A 77 8.20 10.80 4.18
C ALA A 77 8.42 9.44 4.87
N GLY A 78 9.54 8.79 4.56
CA GLY A 78 9.85 7.44 5.06
C GLY A 78 9.28 6.29 4.21
N SER A 79 8.48 6.60 3.18
CA SER A 79 8.06 5.59 2.20
C SER A 79 9.26 5.05 1.41
N GLY A 80 9.35 3.72 1.27
CA GLY A 80 10.45 3.07 0.55
C GLY A 80 10.79 1.69 1.08
N GLY A 81 12.01 1.24 0.79
CA GLY A 81 12.52 -0.06 1.22
C GLY A 81 12.65 -0.16 2.73
N VAL A 82 12.09 -1.21 3.32
CA VAL A 82 12.17 -1.49 4.76
C VAL A 82 12.99 -2.76 5.03
N GLY A 83 13.82 -2.72 6.06
CA GLY A 83 14.68 -3.83 6.48
C GLY A 83 13.89 -4.91 7.22
N MET A 84 13.15 -5.72 6.47
CA MET A 84 12.44 -6.89 6.98
C MET A 84 13.09 -8.19 6.48
N THR A 85 12.76 -9.32 7.10
CA THR A 85 13.27 -10.63 6.67
C THR A 85 12.99 -10.90 5.19
N THR A 86 14.02 -11.26 4.44
CA THR A 86 13.90 -11.61 3.02
C THR A 86 13.48 -13.06 2.82
N ASN A 87 13.57 -13.90 3.85
CA ASN A 87 13.22 -15.31 3.81
C ASN A 87 11.73 -15.48 3.48
N GLY A 88 11.43 -16.16 2.37
CA GLY A 88 10.08 -16.39 1.85
C GLY A 88 9.16 -17.17 2.78
N SER A 89 9.71 -17.94 3.72
CA SER A 89 8.94 -18.71 4.72
C SER A 89 8.33 -17.83 5.81
N TRP A 90 8.82 -16.60 5.98
CA TRP A 90 8.29 -15.65 6.95
C TRP A 90 7.37 -14.66 6.24
N MET A 91 6.18 -14.45 6.79
CA MET A 91 5.15 -13.56 6.26
C MET A 91 4.63 -12.66 7.39
N TYR A 92 4.18 -11.46 7.04
CA TYR A 92 3.37 -10.66 7.96
C TYR A 92 2.05 -11.42 8.22
N GLN A 93 1.48 -11.28 9.42
CA GLN A 93 0.15 -11.80 9.77
C GLN A 93 -0.86 -10.66 9.85
#